data_AF-F9RPB6-F1
#
_entry.id   AF-F9RPB6-F1
#
_cell.length_a   1.000
_cell.length_b   1.000
_cell.length_c   1.000
_cell.angle_alpha   90.00
_cell.angle_beta   90.00
_cell.angle_gamma   90.00
#
_symmetry.space_group_name_H-M   'P 1'
#
loop_
_entity.id
_entity.type
_entity.pdbx_description
1 polymer ?
#
loop_
_entity_poly.entity_id
_entity_poly.type
_entity_poly.pdbx_seq_one_letter_code
_entity_poly.pdbx_strand_id
1 'polypeptide(L)'
;MTPLLFVNIIDDMETLATDKENGHFVANFLNDEEYLKQNRHWIENMPAETLAKLLEVLCHYNYLPSEKLDFFSDVADKRDTAAKRNQNQRKAVNKILGWICGKVPSKAGLARFENALQRMGLDKPTELNKTEQWQRYAENIMKLRAFFEQAFDDIYQDQNDKNDYMDKLDKDYKEFKERIFLLTENAKIMQKISYSGHTGILETKEYSVYQSSGDEERYQMLKKQGFKLTDWMNLK
;
A
#
# COMPACT_ATOMS: atom_id res chain seq x y z
N MET A 1 20.61 23.99 -14.28
CA MET A 1 20.93 23.04 -15.35
C MET A 1 21.01 21.68 -14.67
N THR A 2 19.84 21.06 -14.45
CA THR A 2 19.68 19.84 -13.66
C THR A 2 18.37 19.09 -14.04
N PRO A 3 18.13 18.67 -15.30
CA PRO A 3 17.00 17.77 -15.59
C PRO A 3 17.45 16.31 -15.80
N LEU A 4 18.72 16.09 -16.17
CA LEU A 4 19.22 14.77 -16.58
C LEU A 4 19.40 13.76 -15.43
N LEU A 5 19.74 14.21 -14.22
CA LEU A 5 19.81 13.30 -13.05
C LEU A 5 18.41 12.83 -12.60
N PHE A 6 17.38 13.65 -12.83
CA PHE A 6 16.02 13.44 -12.33
C PHE A 6 15.18 12.52 -13.19
N VAL A 7 15.36 12.60 -14.52
CA VAL A 7 14.78 11.61 -15.45
C VAL A 7 15.47 10.27 -15.26
N ASN A 8 16.79 10.23 -15.03
CA ASN A 8 17.48 8.98 -14.73
C ASN A 8 17.07 8.38 -13.39
N ILE A 9 16.82 9.13 -12.32
CA ILE A 9 16.33 8.51 -11.07
C ILE A 9 14.91 7.99 -11.23
N ILE A 10 14.03 8.65 -11.99
CA ILE A 10 12.69 8.10 -12.26
C ILE A 10 12.78 6.94 -13.24
N ASP A 11 13.58 6.99 -14.29
CA ASP A 11 13.76 5.87 -15.22
C ASP A 11 14.54 4.72 -14.57
N ASP A 12 15.49 4.99 -13.67
CA ASP A 12 16.23 3.98 -12.90
C ASP A 12 15.33 3.42 -11.79
N MET A 13 14.59 4.26 -11.08
CA MET A 13 13.58 3.81 -10.11
C MET A 13 12.39 3.16 -10.81
N GLU A 14 12.01 3.54 -12.03
CA GLU A 14 10.96 2.93 -12.85
C GLU A 14 11.46 1.63 -13.47
N THR A 15 12.70 1.55 -13.93
CA THR A 15 13.36 0.33 -14.44
C THR A 15 13.61 -0.66 -13.29
N LEU A 16 14.01 -0.18 -12.12
CA LEU A 16 14.10 -0.98 -10.90
C LEU A 16 12.70 -1.34 -10.40
N ALA A 17 11.74 -0.40 -10.35
CA ALA A 17 10.35 -0.63 -9.93
C ALA A 17 9.54 -1.52 -10.86
N THR A 18 9.84 -1.55 -12.16
CA THR A 18 9.17 -2.47 -13.09
C THR A 18 9.40 -3.92 -12.71
N ASP A 19 10.47 -4.19 -11.96
CA ASP A 19 10.64 -5.44 -11.25
C ASP A 19 10.18 -5.29 -9.79
N LYS A 20 9.02 -5.89 -9.49
CA LYS A 20 8.42 -5.87 -8.14
C LYS A 20 9.39 -6.39 -7.07
N GLU A 21 10.40 -7.18 -7.46
CA GLU A 21 11.43 -7.71 -6.56
C GLU A 21 12.37 -6.61 -5.98
N ASN A 22 12.41 -5.42 -6.59
CA ASN A 22 13.27 -4.32 -6.15
C ASN A 22 12.62 -3.36 -5.14
N GLY A 23 11.40 -3.64 -4.66
CA GLY A 23 10.71 -2.74 -3.72
C GLY A 23 11.51 -2.39 -2.47
N HIS A 24 12.40 -3.27 -2.04
CA HIS A 24 13.32 -3.03 -0.93
C HIS A 24 14.42 -1.99 -1.22
N PHE A 25 14.92 -1.88 -2.46
CA PHE A 25 15.89 -0.83 -2.83
C PHE A 25 15.24 0.55 -2.77
N VAL A 26 14.03 0.66 -3.32
CA VAL A 26 13.22 1.87 -3.26
C VAL A 26 12.91 2.25 -1.81
N ALA A 27 12.58 1.27 -0.97
CA ALA A 27 12.34 1.49 0.45
C ALA A 27 13.60 1.98 1.19
N ASN A 28 14.78 1.40 0.90
CA ASN A 28 16.03 1.85 1.50
C ASN A 28 16.33 3.31 1.12
N PHE A 29 16.16 3.68 -0.15
CA PHE A 29 16.32 5.05 -0.62
C PHE A 29 15.40 6.03 0.13
N LEU A 30 14.11 5.69 0.27
CA LEU A 30 13.14 6.53 0.98
C LEU A 30 13.38 6.60 2.50
N ASN A 31 14.14 5.67 3.05
CA ASN A 31 14.44 5.64 4.47
C ASN A 31 15.76 6.35 4.83
N ASP A 32 16.59 6.69 3.84
CA ASP A 32 17.85 7.39 4.02
C ASP A 32 17.66 8.90 4.23
N GLU A 33 18.03 9.41 5.40
CA GLU A 33 17.84 10.80 5.79
C GLU A 33 18.70 11.80 5.01
N GLU A 34 19.87 11.39 4.50
CA GLU A 34 20.74 12.25 3.71
C GLU A 34 20.16 12.48 2.32
N TYR A 35 19.67 11.41 1.68
CA TYR A 35 18.98 11.51 0.40
C TYR A 35 17.66 12.24 0.51
N LEU A 36 16.91 12.03 1.59
CA LEU A 36 15.66 12.75 1.84
C LEU A 36 15.87 14.25 1.93
N LYS A 37 16.92 14.74 2.62
CA LYS A 37 17.19 16.19 2.70
C LYS A 37 17.29 16.85 1.32
N GLN A 38 17.82 16.13 0.33
CA GLN A 38 18.01 16.65 -1.02
C GLN A 38 16.74 16.52 -1.88
N ASN A 39 15.91 15.49 -1.66
CA ASN A 39 14.82 15.12 -2.56
C ASN A 39 13.41 15.28 -1.97
N ARG A 40 13.29 15.59 -0.68
CA ARG A 40 12.01 15.63 0.05
C ARG A 40 10.95 16.50 -0.61
N HIS A 41 11.31 17.69 -1.09
CA HIS A 41 10.35 18.59 -1.73
C HIS A 41 9.70 17.94 -2.96
N TRP A 42 10.46 17.18 -3.75
CA TRP A 42 9.91 16.45 -4.89
C TRP A 42 9.01 15.29 -4.44
N ILE A 43 9.45 14.51 -3.45
CA ILE A 43 8.68 13.36 -2.95
C ILE A 43 7.33 13.82 -2.39
N GLU A 44 7.33 14.95 -1.67
CA GLU A 44 6.13 15.58 -1.12
C GLU A 44 5.20 16.18 -2.19
N ASN A 45 5.66 16.34 -3.44
CA ASN A 45 4.92 16.99 -4.54
C ASN A 45 4.83 16.14 -5.81
N MET A 46 5.23 14.87 -5.78
CA MET A 46 5.22 14.02 -6.96
C MET A 46 3.80 13.88 -7.55
N PRO A 47 3.66 13.74 -8.88
CA PRO A 47 2.37 13.47 -9.51
C PRO A 47 1.72 12.20 -8.96
N ALA A 48 0.39 12.13 -9.07
CA ALA A 48 -0.38 10.97 -8.59
C ALA A 48 0.01 9.68 -9.34
N GLU A 49 0.37 9.80 -10.62
CA GLU A 49 0.85 8.72 -11.48
C GLU A 49 2.16 8.11 -10.95
N THR A 50 3.14 8.95 -10.60
CA THR A 50 4.41 8.52 -10.01
C THR A 50 4.19 7.90 -8.65
N LEU A 51 3.35 8.54 -7.82
CA LEU A 51 2.99 8.01 -6.50
C LEU A 51 2.31 6.64 -6.60
N ALA A 52 1.46 6.43 -7.60
CA ALA A 52 0.77 5.17 -7.84
C ALA A 52 1.75 4.02 -8.14
N LYS A 53 2.75 4.25 -9.00
CA LYS A 53 3.82 3.26 -9.26
C LYS A 53 4.64 2.99 -8.00
N LEU A 54 4.98 4.04 -7.26
CA LEU A 54 5.78 3.91 -6.05
C LEU A 54 5.08 3.05 -4.98
N LEU A 55 3.79 3.29 -4.73
CA LEU A 55 3.01 2.50 -3.79
C LEU A 55 2.84 1.05 -4.27
N GLU A 56 2.63 0.82 -5.57
CA GLU A 56 2.55 -0.53 -6.16
C GLU A 56 3.79 -1.37 -5.83
N VAL A 57 4.96 -0.77 -6.04
CA VAL A 57 6.27 -1.40 -5.83
C VAL A 57 6.54 -1.67 -4.36
N LEU A 58 6.27 -0.68 -3.51
CA LEU A 58 6.48 -0.80 -2.07
C LEU A 58 5.56 -1.82 -1.42
N CYS A 59 4.40 -2.10 -2.00
CA CYS A 59 3.46 -3.11 -1.50
C CYS A 59 3.72 -4.52 -2.04
N HIS A 60 4.87 -4.78 -2.64
CA HIS A 60 5.30 -6.13 -2.95
C HIS A 60 5.83 -6.84 -1.70
N TYR A 61 5.12 -7.87 -1.23
CA TYR A 61 5.51 -8.61 -0.04
C TYR A 61 6.60 -9.64 -0.35
N ASN A 62 7.68 -9.64 0.42
CA ASN A 62 8.75 -10.64 0.35
C ASN A 62 8.39 -11.80 1.27
N TYR A 63 7.85 -12.89 0.74
CA TYR A 63 7.49 -14.06 1.54
C TYR A 63 8.71 -14.66 2.25
N LEU A 64 8.55 -15.01 3.52
CA LEU A 64 9.61 -15.64 4.28
C LEU A 64 9.66 -17.13 3.91
N PRO A 65 10.83 -17.67 3.54
CA PRO A 65 10.96 -19.09 3.25
C PRO A 65 10.60 -19.94 4.48
N SER A 66 9.94 -21.07 4.26
CA SER A 66 9.47 -21.93 5.34
C SER A 66 10.62 -22.59 6.09
N GLU A 67 10.61 -22.52 7.43
CA GLU A 67 11.57 -23.21 8.30
C GLU A 67 11.48 -24.74 8.18
N LYS A 68 10.35 -25.27 7.71
CA LYS A 68 10.10 -26.72 7.63
C LYS A 68 10.73 -27.38 6.41
N LEU A 69 11.22 -26.60 5.44
CA LEU A 69 11.55 -27.11 4.11
C LEU A 69 13.04 -27.21 3.78
N ASP A 70 13.96 -26.76 4.65
CA ASP A 70 15.38 -26.76 4.29
C ASP A 70 16.33 -27.08 5.45
N PHE A 71 17.22 -28.05 5.20
CA PHE A 71 18.32 -28.49 6.07
C PHE A 71 19.59 -27.61 5.93
N PHE A 72 19.51 -26.47 5.23
CA PHE A 72 20.66 -25.63 4.90
C PHE A 72 20.73 -24.35 5.75
N SER A 73 21.94 -23.92 6.09
CA SER A 73 22.22 -22.74 6.95
C SER A 73 21.74 -21.40 6.40
N ASP A 74 21.44 -21.30 5.10
CA ASP A 74 21.09 -20.06 4.38
C ASP A 74 19.60 -19.68 4.53
N VAL A 75 18.75 -20.56 5.09
CA VAL A 75 17.31 -20.24 5.28
C VAL A 75 17.11 -19.13 6.29
N ALA A 76 17.88 -19.14 7.38
CA ALA A 76 17.80 -18.13 8.42
C ALA A 76 18.15 -16.74 7.86
N ASP A 77 19.24 -16.64 7.11
CA ASP A 77 19.69 -15.39 6.48
C ASP A 77 18.69 -14.88 5.43
N LYS A 78 18.07 -15.78 4.66
CA LYS A 78 16.99 -15.43 3.72
C LYS A 78 15.72 -14.95 4.40
N ARG A 79 15.31 -15.59 5.51
CA ARG A 79 14.16 -15.16 6.33
C ARG A 79 14.41 -13.78 6.91
N ASP A 80 15.59 -13.57 7.51
CA ASP A 80 16.00 -12.28 8.06
C ASP A 80 16.03 -11.18 6.99
N THR A 81 16.59 -11.50 5.81
CA THR A 81 16.62 -10.58 4.67
C THR A 81 15.19 -10.21 4.23
N ALA A 82 14.31 -11.19 4.03
CA ALA A 82 12.92 -10.94 3.64
C ALA A 82 12.17 -10.11 4.69
N ALA A 83 12.32 -10.43 5.97
CA ALA A 83 11.70 -9.69 7.08
C ALA A 83 12.18 -8.22 7.12
N LYS A 84 13.49 -7.98 7.01
CA LYS A 84 14.08 -6.64 6.95
C LYS A 84 13.60 -5.83 5.74
N ARG A 85 13.51 -6.47 4.57
CA ARG A 85 12.95 -5.85 3.35
C ARG A 85 11.50 -5.40 3.56
N ASN A 86 10.65 -6.30 4.05
CA ASN A 86 9.25 -5.99 4.35
C ASN A 86 9.11 -4.85 5.37
N GLN A 87 9.94 -4.86 6.41
CA GLN A 87 9.96 -3.79 7.41
C GLN A 87 10.36 -2.44 6.82
N ASN A 88 11.41 -2.40 6.00
CA ASN A 88 11.83 -1.16 5.36
C ASN A 88 10.76 -0.64 4.41
N GLN A 89 10.08 -1.52 3.68
CA GLN A 89 8.95 -1.16 2.84
C GLN A 89 7.77 -0.59 3.64
N ARG A 90 7.37 -1.21 4.77
CA ARG A 90 6.35 -0.66 5.67
C ARG A 90 6.71 0.73 6.17
N LYS A 91 7.96 0.94 6.60
CA LYS A 91 8.45 2.27 7.03
C LYS A 91 8.38 3.30 5.91
N ALA A 92 8.76 2.92 4.68
CA ALA A 92 8.71 3.80 3.52
C ALA A 92 7.26 4.18 3.16
N VAL A 93 6.34 3.22 3.15
CA VAL A 93 4.90 3.46 2.95
C VAL A 93 4.39 4.41 4.03
N ASN A 94 4.68 4.15 5.30
CA ASN A 94 4.31 5.05 6.39
C ASN A 94 4.85 6.45 6.13
N LYS A 95 6.16 6.64 5.90
CA LYS A 95 6.77 7.95 5.58
C LYS A 95 5.99 8.68 4.48
N ILE A 96 5.68 8.02 3.37
CA ILE A 96 4.87 8.59 2.26
C ILE A 96 3.49 9.05 2.76
N LEU A 97 2.76 8.19 3.46
CA LEU A 97 1.45 8.54 4.00
C LEU A 97 1.53 9.74 4.96
N GLY A 98 2.62 9.83 5.74
CA GLY A 98 2.86 10.93 6.66
C GLY A 98 3.13 12.25 5.94
N TRP A 99 3.87 12.21 4.85
CA TRP A 99 4.12 13.39 4.01
C TRP A 99 2.84 13.90 3.35
N ILE A 100 1.99 13.00 2.87
CA ILE A 100 0.70 13.37 2.28
C ILE A 100 -0.28 13.90 3.33
N CYS A 101 -0.32 13.24 4.49
CA CYS A 101 -1.23 13.57 5.58
C CYS A 101 -0.82 14.84 6.32
N GLY A 102 0.48 15.09 6.52
CA GLY A 102 0.94 16.12 7.45
C GLY A 102 0.36 15.91 8.85
N LYS A 103 0.04 17.01 9.55
CA LYS A 103 -0.74 16.93 10.81
C LYS A 103 -2.22 16.65 10.56
N VAL A 104 -2.76 17.25 9.50
CA VAL A 104 -4.14 17.11 9.02
C VAL A 104 -4.07 17.19 7.50
N PRO A 105 -4.67 16.24 6.77
CA PRO A 105 -4.52 16.17 5.33
C PRO A 105 -5.16 17.38 4.66
N SER A 106 -4.40 18.06 3.80
CA SER A 106 -4.93 19.14 2.96
C SER A 106 -5.83 18.59 1.86
N LYS A 107 -6.72 19.41 1.30
CA LYS A 107 -7.55 19.02 0.13
C LYS A 107 -6.70 18.51 -1.03
N ALA A 108 -5.55 19.14 -1.29
CA ALA A 108 -4.62 18.72 -2.32
C ALA A 108 -3.97 17.36 -1.99
N GLY A 109 -3.61 17.13 -0.72
CA GLY A 109 -3.08 15.86 -0.24
C GLY A 109 -4.09 14.72 -0.39
N LEU A 110 -5.34 14.94 0.02
CA LEU A 110 -6.46 13.99 -0.16
C LEU A 110 -6.67 13.67 -1.64
N ALA A 111 -6.78 14.70 -2.48
CA ALA A 111 -6.99 14.52 -3.91
C ALA A 111 -5.84 13.76 -4.59
N ARG A 112 -4.58 14.06 -4.21
CA ARG A 112 -3.42 13.34 -4.73
C ARG A 112 -3.41 11.88 -4.30
N PHE A 113 -3.69 11.61 -3.02
CA PHE A 113 -3.79 10.25 -2.49
C PHE A 113 -4.87 9.45 -3.21
N GLU A 114 -6.06 10.03 -3.35
CA GLU A 114 -7.17 9.42 -4.07
C GLU A 114 -6.80 9.10 -5.51
N ASN A 115 -6.27 10.08 -6.25
CA ASN A 115 -5.87 9.88 -7.64
C ASN A 115 -4.77 8.83 -7.80
N ALA A 116 -3.84 8.72 -6.84
CA ALA A 116 -2.79 7.72 -6.88
C ALA A 116 -3.35 6.32 -6.65
N LEU A 117 -4.21 6.14 -5.65
CA LEU A 117 -4.86 4.86 -5.40
C LEU A 117 -5.82 4.45 -6.53
N GLN A 118 -6.46 5.39 -7.23
CA GLN A 118 -7.23 5.07 -8.44
C GLN A 118 -6.36 4.50 -9.58
N ARG A 119 -5.07 4.83 -9.62
CA ARG A 119 -4.12 4.49 -10.70
C ARG A 119 -3.14 3.36 -10.36
N MET A 120 -2.97 3.04 -9.08
CA MET A 120 -1.99 2.05 -8.61
C MET A 120 -2.26 0.68 -9.23
N GLY A 121 -1.26 0.09 -9.87
CA GLY A 121 -1.36 -1.20 -10.58
C GLY A 121 -1.86 -1.10 -12.03
N LEU A 122 -2.03 0.09 -12.59
CA LEU A 122 -2.20 0.26 -14.04
C LEU A 122 -0.84 0.16 -14.75
N ASP A 123 -0.80 -0.51 -15.90
CA ASP A 123 0.40 -0.55 -16.76
C ASP A 123 0.81 0.86 -17.20
N LYS A 124 -0.19 1.70 -17.49
CA LYS A 124 -0.03 3.13 -17.78
C LYS A 124 -0.87 3.96 -16.80
N PRO A 125 -0.29 4.45 -15.69
CA PRO A 125 -1.01 5.24 -14.70
C PRO A 125 -1.66 6.53 -15.23
N THR A 126 -1.23 7.02 -16.39
CA THR A 126 -1.83 8.18 -17.08
C THR A 126 -3.19 7.86 -17.70
N GLU A 127 -3.52 6.58 -17.93
CA GLU A 127 -4.73 6.12 -18.63
C GLU A 127 -5.77 5.57 -17.63
N LEU A 128 -6.34 6.44 -16.78
CA LEU A 128 -7.36 6.05 -15.81
C LEU A 128 -8.75 5.91 -16.44
N ASN A 129 -9.33 4.71 -16.40
CA ASN A 129 -10.74 4.50 -16.69
C ASN A 129 -11.63 5.09 -15.57
N LYS A 130 -12.37 6.15 -15.89
CA LYS A 130 -13.22 6.86 -14.93
C LYS A 130 -14.40 6.03 -14.41
N THR A 131 -14.85 5.00 -15.13
CA THR A 131 -15.96 4.16 -14.67
C THR A 131 -15.55 3.23 -13.52
N GLU A 132 -14.27 2.86 -13.46
CA GLU A 132 -13.73 1.90 -12.49
C GLU A 132 -12.96 2.57 -11.35
N GLN A 133 -12.72 3.88 -11.42
CA GLN A 133 -11.84 4.59 -10.49
C GLN A 133 -12.17 4.34 -9.01
N TRP A 134 -13.46 4.27 -8.65
CA TRP A 134 -13.87 4.10 -7.25
C TRP A 134 -13.75 2.67 -6.75
N GLN A 135 -13.93 1.69 -7.63
CA GLN A 135 -13.63 0.29 -7.33
C GLN A 135 -12.13 0.12 -7.14
N ARG A 136 -11.34 0.63 -8.09
CA ARG A 136 -9.88 0.67 -8.05
C ARG A 136 -9.32 1.31 -6.79
N TYR A 137 -9.88 2.46 -6.40
CA TYR A 137 -9.52 3.14 -5.16
C TYR A 137 -9.76 2.24 -3.94
N ALA A 138 -10.93 1.61 -3.85
CA ALA A 138 -11.28 0.71 -2.74
C ALA A 138 -10.36 -0.52 -2.68
N GLU A 139 -10.16 -1.18 -3.82
CA GLU A 139 -9.30 -2.36 -3.96
C GLU A 139 -7.85 -2.04 -3.55
N ASN A 140 -7.34 -0.87 -3.94
CA ASN A 140 -5.99 -0.48 -3.61
C ASN A 140 -5.83 -0.06 -2.14
N ILE A 141 -6.88 0.47 -1.48
CA ILE A 141 -6.87 0.59 -0.01
C ILE A 141 -6.74 -0.79 0.65
N MET A 142 -7.53 -1.76 0.19
CA MET A 142 -7.48 -3.12 0.70
C MET A 142 -6.11 -3.77 0.45
N LYS A 143 -5.48 -3.48 -0.70
CA LYS A 143 -4.13 -3.93 -1.04
C LYS A 143 -3.06 -3.35 -0.10
N LEU A 144 -3.10 -2.03 0.17
CA LEU A 144 -2.20 -1.41 1.14
C LEU A 144 -2.35 -2.08 2.51
N ARG A 145 -3.58 -2.30 2.96
CA ARG A 145 -3.86 -2.97 4.22
C ARG A 145 -3.33 -4.40 4.25
N ALA A 146 -3.63 -5.19 3.22
CA ALA A 146 -3.20 -6.58 3.11
C ALA A 146 -1.67 -6.71 3.16
N PHE A 147 -0.93 -5.77 2.58
CA PHE A 147 0.53 -5.75 2.66
C PHE A 147 1.06 -5.66 4.11
N PHE A 148 0.43 -4.86 4.97
CA PHE A 148 0.81 -4.80 6.39
C PHE A 148 0.37 -6.06 7.14
N GLU A 149 -0.85 -6.55 6.86
CA GLU A 149 -1.43 -7.71 7.53
C GLU A 149 -0.68 -9.01 7.24
N GLN A 150 -0.15 -9.16 6.03
CA GLN A 150 0.61 -10.33 5.61
C GLN A 150 1.79 -10.63 6.54
N ALA A 151 2.37 -9.63 7.22
CA ALA A 151 3.46 -9.83 8.17
C ALA A 151 3.03 -10.39 9.53
N PHE A 152 1.75 -10.30 9.89
CA PHE A 152 1.21 -10.98 11.07
C PHE A 152 0.94 -12.46 10.78
N ASP A 153 0.62 -12.80 9.54
CA ASP A 153 0.43 -14.18 9.10
C ASP A 153 1.76 -14.91 8.88
N ASP A 154 2.79 -14.21 8.39
CA ASP A 154 4.13 -14.74 8.14
C ASP A 154 5.08 -14.44 9.32
N ILE A 155 4.79 -15.06 10.47
CA ILE A 155 5.44 -14.78 11.76
C ILE A 155 6.96 -14.94 11.65
N TYR A 156 7.67 -13.91 12.12
CA TYR A 156 9.13 -13.87 12.22
C TYR A 156 9.57 -13.56 13.65
N GLN A 157 10.61 -14.26 14.11
CA GLN A 157 11.31 -13.95 15.34
C GLN A 157 12.78 -13.73 15.02
N ASP A 158 13.29 -12.52 15.26
CA ASP A 158 14.72 -12.25 15.15
C ASP A 158 15.47 -13.15 16.15
N GLN A 159 16.57 -13.75 15.69
CA GLN A 159 17.40 -14.64 16.50
C GLN A 159 18.08 -13.92 17.66
N ASN A 160 18.34 -12.61 17.51
CA ASN A 160 19.03 -11.78 18.49
C ASN A 160 18.07 -11.02 19.43
N ASP A 161 16.87 -10.68 18.95
CA ASP A 161 15.84 -10.02 19.75
C ASP A 161 14.42 -10.43 19.30
N LYS A 162 13.91 -11.49 19.91
CA LYS A 162 12.68 -12.18 19.48
C LYS A 162 11.43 -11.29 19.42
N ASN A 163 11.39 -10.17 20.16
CA ASN A 163 10.21 -9.31 20.24
C ASN A 163 10.35 -8.03 19.41
N ASP A 164 11.57 -7.56 19.13
CA ASP A 164 11.81 -6.26 18.49
C ASP A 164 11.17 -6.14 17.09
N TYR A 165 11.16 -7.20 16.29
CA TYR A 165 10.50 -7.17 14.98
C TYR A 165 8.97 -7.05 15.10
N MET A 166 8.36 -7.85 15.97
CA MET A 166 6.90 -7.87 16.13
C MET A 166 6.38 -6.58 16.78
N ASP A 167 7.12 -6.04 17.76
CA ASP A 167 6.82 -4.74 18.36
C ASP A 167 6.90 -3.61 17.32
N LYS A 168 7.90 -3.66 16.42
CA LYS A 168 8.01 -2.72 15.30
C LYS A 168 6.90 -2.91 14.27
N LEU A 169 6.48 -4.14 13.99
CA LEU A 169 5.35 -4.43 13.11
C LEU A 169 4.05 -3.84 13.67
N ASP A 170 3.77 -4.03 14.96
CA ASP A 170 2.60 -3.44 15.63
C ASP A 170 2.61 -1.91 15.55
N LYS A 171 3.78 -1.30 15.80
CA LYS A 171 3.95 0.15 15.68
C LYS A 171 3.72 0.63 14.24
N ASP A 172 4.32 -0.03 13.26
CA ASP A 172 4.18 0.30 11.84
C ASP A 172 2.72 0.19 11.40
N TYR A 173 2.00 -0.85 11.83
CA TYR A 173 0.59 -1.06 11.48
C TYR A 173 -0.33 -0.04 12.17
N LYS A 174 -0.06 0.33 13.43
CA LYS A 174 -0.80 1.39 14.12
C LYS A 174 -0.65 2.74 13.41
N GLU A 175 0.58 3.10 13.04
CA GLU A 175 0.86 4.34 12.29
C GLU A 175 0.17 4.34 10.92
N PHE A 176 0.16 3.20 10.22
CA PHE A 176 -0.59 3.02 8.99
C PHE A 176 -2.09 3.25 9.22
N LYS A 177 -2.69 2.62 10.24
CA LYS A 177 -4.12 2.75 10.56
C LYS A 177 -4.51 4.21 10.86
N GLU A 178 -3.70 4.92 11.63
CA GLU A 178 -3.95 6.33 11.95
C GLU A 178 -3.93 7.21 10.69
N ARG A 179 -2.92 7.03 9.82
CA ARG A 179 -2.77 7.83 8.60
C ARG A 179 -3.82 7.51 7.55
N ILE A 180 -4.09 6.21 7.33
CA ILE A 180 -5.07 5.80 6.34
C ILE A 180 -6.46 6.27 6.74
N PHE A 181 -6.82 6.20 8.04
CA PHE A 181 -8.09 6.71 8.55
C PHE A 181 -8.31 8.18 8.18
N LEU A 182 -7.31 9.04 8.42
CA LEU A 182 -7.38 10.46 8.09
C LEU A 182 -7.48 10.70 6.57
N LEU A 183 -6.73 9.94 5.77
CA LEU A 183 -6.73 10.06 4.32
C LEU A 183 -8.01 9.53 3.65
N THR A 184 -8.75 8.65 4.33
CA THR A 184 -9.98 8.03 3.83
C THR A 184 -11.23 8.48 4.59
N GLU A 185 -11.16 9.50 5.44
CA GLU A 185 -12.26 9.85 6.36
C GLU A 185 -13.59 10.07 5.63
N ASN A 186 -13.54 10.72 4.46
CA ASN A 186 -14.70 11.00 3.62
C ASN A 186 -15.09 9.85 2.68
N ALA A 187 -14.21 8.87 2.50
CA ALA A 187 -14.40 7.73 1.61
C ALA A 187 -14.91 6.52 2.40
N LYS A 188 -16.20 6.19 2.25
CA LYS A 188 -16.79 5.03 2.92
C LYS A 188 -16.72 3.80 2.02
N ILE A 189 -15.90 2.83 2.43
CA ILE A 189 -15.75 1.57 1.70
C ILE A 189 -16.98 0.69 1.93
N MET A 190 -17.50 0.15 0.83
CA MET A 190 -18.54 -0.85 0.80
C MET A 190 -18.02 -2.12 0.15
N GLN A 191 -18.52 -3.25 0.61
CA GLN A 191 -18.14 -4.58 0.14
C GLN A 191 -19.36 -5.34 -0.34
N LYS A 192 -19.19 -6.10 -1.41
CA LYS A 192 -20.14 -7.11 -1.88
C LYS A 192 -19.41 -8.45 -1.91
N ILE A 193 -20.05 -9.47 -1.35
CA ILE A 193 -19.53 -10.84 -1.31
C ILE A 193 -20.41 -11.69 -2.21
N SER A 194 -19.79 -12.35 -3.16
CA SER A 194 -20.42 -13.24 -4.13
C SER A 194 -19.83 -14.65 -3.96
N TYR A 195 -20.64 -15.69 -4.12
CA TYR A 195 -20.18 -17.08 -4.05
C TYR A 195 -20.36 -17.72 -5.42
N SER A 196 -19.33 -18.41 -5.91
CA SER A 196 -19.40 -19.15 -7.17
C SER A 196 -19.03 -20.64 -6.98
N GLY A 197 -19.67 -21.49 -7.78
CA GLY A 197 -19.61 -22.96 -7.69
C GLY A 197 -20.89 -23.59 -7.13
N HIS A 198 -21.21 -24.82 -7.57
CA HIS A 198 -22.39 -25.59 -7.14
C HIS A 198 -22.46 -25.84 -5.62
N THR A 199 -21.34 -25.65 -4.91
CA THR A 199 -21.15 -25.88 -3.47
C THR A 199 -20.64 -24.65 -2.71
N GLY A 200 -20.53 -23.47 -3.35
CA GLY A 200 -20.11 -22.22 -2.69
C GLY A 200 -18.62 -22.10 -2.33
N ILE A 201 -17.74 -22.86 -2.99
CA ILE A 201 -16.32 -22.99 -2.62
C ILE A 201 -15.50 -21.73 -2.93
N LEU A 202 -15.91 -20.87 -3.88
CA LEU A 202 -15.15 -19.68 -4.24
C LEU A 202 -15.88 -18.39 -3.81
N GLU A 203 -15.41 -17.77 -2.75
CA GLU A 203 -15.81 -16.44 -2.29
C GLU A 203 -15.10 -15.36 -3.12
N THR A 204 -15.85 -14.44 -3.72
CA THR A 204 -15.33 -13.26 -4.42
C THR A 204 -15.78 -12.01 -3.68
N LYS A 205 -14.81 -11.14 -3.35
CA LYS A 205 -15.04 -9.86 -2.67
C LYS A 205 -14.86 -8.73 -3.68
N GLU A 206 -15.92 -7.96 -3.88
CA GLU A 206 -15.91 -6.72 -4.66
C GLU A 206 -15.94 -5.54 -3.69
N TYR A 207 -15.19 -4.47 -3.98
CA TYR A 207 -15.14 -3.26 -3.17
C TYR A 207 -15.47 -2.02 -3.98
N SER A 208 -16.14 -1.05 -3.37
CA SER A 208 -16.34 0.27 -3.95
C SER A 208 -16.43 1.30 -2.82
N VAL A 209 -16.38 2.58 -3.16
CA VAL A 209 -16.52 3.70 -2.23
C VAL A 209 -17.72 4.56 -2.59
N TYR A 210 -18.33 5.20 -1.61
CA TYR A 210 -19.10 6.43 -1.78
C TYR A 210 -18.52 7.53 -0.88
N GLN A 211 -18.70 8.79 -1.28
CA GLN A 211 -18.27 9.92 -0.47
C GLN A 211 -19.33 10.26 0.59
N SER A 212 -18.96 10.34 1.86
CA SER A 212 -19.94 10.59 2.94
C SER A 212 -20.60 11.97 2.84
N SER A 213 -19.97 12.93 2.17
CA SER A 213 -20.54 14.23 1.88
C SER A 213 -21.08 14.29 0.45
N GLY A 214 -22.41 14.20 0.32
CA GLY A 214 -23.10 14.54 -0.92
C GLY A 214 -23.17 13.46 -2.00
N ASP A 215 -22.89 12.19 -1.67
CA ASP A 215 -22.93 11.05 -2.62
C ASP A 215 -24.00 10.00 -2.26
N GLU A 216 -25.17 10.47 -1.83
CA GLU A 216 -26.30 9.62 -1.42
C GLU A 216 -26.80 8.75 -2.58
N GLU A 217 -26.81 9.29 -3.80
CA GLU A 217 -27.25 8.55 -4.99
C GLU A 217 -26.37 7.32 -5.25
N ARG A 218 -25.04 7.47 -5.17
CA ARG A 218 -24.11 6.34 -5.32
C ARG A 218 -24.26 5.34 -4.17
N TYR A 219 -24.43 5.81 -2.93
CA TYR A 219 -24.70 4.93 -1.79
C TYR A 219 -25.95 4.07 -2.04
N GLN A 220 -27.06 4.68 -2.47
CA GLN A 220 -28.29 3.94 -2.78
C GLN A 220 -28.13 3.01 -3.98
N MET A 221 -27.38 3.42 -5.01
CA MET A 221 -27.05 2.56 -6.15
C MET A 221 -26.24 1.32 -5.72
N LEU A 222 -25.18 1.51 -4.93
CA LEU A 222 -24.34 0.42 -4.42
C LEU A 222 -25.15 -0.54 -3.55
N LYS A 223 -26.03 -0.02 -2.68
CA LYS A 223 -26.95 -0.86 -1.89
C LYS A 223 -27.86 -1.71 -2.76
N LYS A 224 -28.45 -1.15 -3.82
CA LYS A 224 -29.28 -1.90 -4.77
C LYS A 224 -28.50 -3.00 -5.49
N GLN A 225 -27.20 -2.81 -5.70
CA GLN A 225 -26.29 -3.80 -6.28
C GLN A 225 -25.81 -4.85 -5.27
N GLY A 226 -26.22 -4.77 -4.00
CA GLY A 226 -25.89 -5.73 -2.94
C GLY A 226 -24.64 -5.39 -2.11
N PHE A 227 -24.04 -4.21 -2.30
CA PHE A 227 -22.95 -3.76 -1.46
C PHE A 227 -23.44 -3.36 -0.05
N LYS A 228 -22.61 -3.64 0.95
CA LYS A 228 -22.83 -3.28 2.36
C LYS A 228 -21.66 -2.46 2.87
N LEU A 229 -21.93 -1.52 3.78
CA LEU A 229 -20.86 -0.79 4.47
C LEU A 229 -19.96 -1.78 5.21
N THR A 230 -18.64 -1.62 5.10
CA THR A 230 -17.67 -2.51 5.73
C THR A 230 -16.79 -1.73 6.72
N ASP A 231 -16.57 -2.31 7.90
CA ASP A 231 -15.54 -1.82 8.83
C ASP A 231 -14.18 -2.39 8.42
N TRP A 232 -13.74 -1.97 7.24
CA TRP A 232 -12.56 -2.51 6.57
C TRP A 232 -11.27 -2.37 7.38
N MET A 233 -11.20 -1.41 8.31
CA MET A 233 -10.03 -1.21 9.18
C MET A 233 -9.93 -2.24 10.32
N ASN A 234 -11.02 -2.96 10.61
CA ASN A 234 -11.10 -3.93 11.70
C ASN A 234 -11.57 -5.32 11.23
N LEU A 235 -11.52 -5.61 9.92
CA LEU A 235 -11.79 -6.94 9.41
C LEU A 235 -10.78 -7.93 10.01
N LYS A 236 -11.26 -9.02 10.58
CA LYS A 236 -10.41 -10.13 11.03
C LYS A 236 -10.14 -11.09 9.88
#